data_AF-A0A6C0DAI8-F1
#
_entry.id   AF-A0A6C0DAI8-F1
#
_cell.length_a   1.000
_cell.length_b   1.000
_cell.length_c   1.000
_cell.angle_alpha   90.00
_cell.angle_beta   90.00
_cell.angle_gamma   90.00
#
_symmetry.space_group_name_H-M   'P 1'
#
loop_
_entity.id
_entity.type
_entity.pdbx_description
1 polymer ?
#
loop_
_entity_poly.entity_id
_entity_poly.type
_entity_poly.pdbx_seq_one_letter_code
_entity_poly.pdbx_strand_id
1 'polypeptide(L)'
;MEHQDWKPVVFTKPSVGVKQIVKRQLTTTQNPSVKLDENDEVIKIKKVPSEISKLLTTARVSKKLTRKQLANQLNLKEDVITAIETGTAIYDGNQIAKIKRHLGIV
;
A
#
# COMPACT_ATOMS: atom_id res chain seq x y z
N MET A 1 -15.89 60.23 26.66
CA MET A 1 -15.58 58.98 27.36
C MET A 1 -16.52 57.94 26.76
N GLU A 2 -16.22 57.49 25.54
CA GLU A 2 -16.98 56.44 24.85
C GLU A 2 -16.00 55.36 24.48
N HIS A 3 -16.30 54.15 24.91
CA HIS A 3 -15.33 53.08 25.10
C HIS A 3 -15.53 52.09 23.97
N GLN A 4 -14.57 52.06 23.06
CA GLN A 4 -14.09 50.86 22.41
C GLN A 4 -15.18 49.80 22.07
N ASP A 5 -15.98 50.05 21.02
CA ASP A 5 -16.95 49.09 20.48
C ASP A 5 -16.27 47.87 19.83
N TRP A 6 -16.13 46.77 20.58
CA TRP A 6 -15.64 45.49 20.03
C TRP A 6 -16.78 44.72 19.39
N LYS A 7 -17.13 45.06 18.15
CA LYS A 7 -17.87 44.14 17.29
C LYS A 7 -16.92 43.01 16.86
N PRO A 8 -17.21 41.74 17.16
CA PRO A 8 -16.31 40.65 16.80
C PRO A 8 -16.25 40.50 15.28
N VAL A 9 -15.03 40.57 14.73
CA VAL A 9 -14.78 40.27 13.32
C VAL A 9 -14.77 38.75 13.15
N VAL A 10 -15.88 38.19 12.67
CA VAL A 10 -15.97 36.77 12.32
C VAL A 10 -15.34 36.57 10.94
N PHE A 11 -14.15 35.97 10.91
CA PHE A 11 -13.54 35.52 9.66
C PHE A 11 -14.23 34.24 9.19
N THR A 12 -15.19 34.35 8.28
CA THR A 12 -15.72 33.19 7.56
C THR A 12 -14.70 32.79 6.50
N LYS A 13 -14.23 31.55 6.56
CA LYS A 13 -13.35 31.00 5.54
C LYS A 13 -14.18 30.89 4.25
N PRO A 14 -13.75 31.42 3.09
CA PRO A 14 -14.35 31.00 1.84
C PRO A 14 -14.11 29.49 1.72
N SER A 15 -15.18 28.72 1.49
CA SER A 15 -15.08 27.30 1.16
C SER A 15 -14.38 27.19 -0.19
N VAL A 16 -13.05 27.18 -0.18
CA VAL A 16 -12.24 26.81 -1.33
C VAL A 16 -12.50 25.33 -1.51
N GLY A 17 -13.32 25.02 -2.52
CA GLY A 17 -13.59 23.67 -2.98
C GLY A 17 -12.29 22.88 -3.06
N VAL A 18 -12.35 21.69 -2.47
CA VAL A 18 -11.44 20.55 -2.57
C VAL A 18 -10.26 20.79 -3.53
N LYS A 19 -9.10 21.14 -2.98
CA LYS A 19 -7.84 21.02 -3.72
C LYS A 19 -7.66 19.53 -4.02
N GLN A 20 -7.95 19.13 -5.26
CA GLN A 20 -7.47 17.86 -5.79
C GLN A 20 -5.95 17.83 -5.59
N ILE A 21 -5.52 16.86 -4.81
CA ILE A 21 -4.12 16.51 -4.59
C ILE A 21 -3.56 16.09 -5.94
N VAL A 22 -2.92 17.02 -6.65
CA VAL A 22 -2.17 16.70 -7.86
C VAL A 22 -0.95 15.89 -7.42
N LYS A 23 -1.04 14.56 -7.49
CA LYS A 23 0.12 13.70 -7.26
C LYS A 23 1.13 13.96 -8.37
N ARG A 24 2.27 14.53 -7.96
CA ARG A 24 3.48 14.76 -8.74
C ARG A 24 3.89 13.49 -9.50
N GLN A 25 4.23 13.69 -10.78
CA GLN A 25 4.72 12.72 -11.76
C GLN A 25 5.50 11.53 -11.17
N LEU A 26 5.01 10.32 -11.47
CA LEU A 26 5.81 9.10 -11.38
C LEU A 26 6.71 9.02 -12.60
N THR A 27 8.02 9.05 -12.36
CA THR A 27 9.04 8.65 -13.32
C THR A 27 8.89 7.17 -13.66
N THR A 28 8.73 6.90 -14.95
CA THR A 28 9.06 5.66 -15.69
C THR A 28 9.38 4.45 -14.83
N THR A 29 8.37 3.66 -14.49
CA THR A 29 8.44 2.19 -14.39
C THR A 29 7.02 1.65 -14.57
N GLN A 30 6.63 1.50 -15.84
CA GLN A 30 5.70 0.48 -16.33
C GLN A 30 4.41 0.28 -15.47
N ASN A 31 3.51 1.26 -15.52
CA ASN A 31 2.12 1.10 -15.09
C ASN A 31 1.37 0.31 -16.18
N PRO A 32 0.79 -0.88 -15.92
CA PRO A 32 -0.22 -1.45 -16.80
C PRO A 32 -1.58 -0.79 -16.51
N SER A 33 -1.66 0.54 -16.61
CA SER A 33 -2.91 1.29 -16.38
C SER A 33 -3.27 2.20 -17.55
N VAL A 34 -2.76 1.86 -18.73
CA VAL A 34 -3.25 2.37 -20.02
C VAL A 34 -3.57 1.12 -20.82
N LYS A 35 -4.79 1.07 -21.39
CA LYS A 35 -5.44 -0.07 -22.06
C LYS A 35 -6.37 -0.87 -21.15
N LEU A 36 -7.41 -0.20 -20.67
CA LEU A 36 -8.72 -0.82 -20.50
C LEU A 36 -9.56 -0.36 -21.71
N ASP A 37 -9.20 -0.86 -22.89
CA ASP A 37 -9.89 -0.58 -24.16
C ASP A 37 -10.63 -1.86 -24.55
N GLU A 38 -11.93 -1.88 -24.24
CA GLU A 38 -13.00 -2.73 -24.81
C GLU A 38 -12.61 -4.03 -25.54
N ASN A 39 -11.85 -4.91 -24.88
CA ASN A 39 -11.71 -6.30 -25.30
C ASN A 39 -11.78 -7.17 -24.06
N ASP A 40 -12.79 -8.04 -23.99
CA ASP A 40 -13.05 -9.09 -22.98
C ASP A 40 -11.94 -10.15 -22.90
N GLU A 41 -10.67 -9.78 -23.02
CA GLU A 41 -9.55 -10.66 -22.73
C GLU A 41 -9.24 -10.53 -21.25
N VAL A 42 -9.65 -11.54 -20.47
CA VAL A 42 -9.37 -11.66 -19.04
C VAL A 42 -7.87 -11.49 -18.81
N ILE A 43 -7.44 -10.28 -18.44
CA ILE A 43 -6.05 -9.99 -18.09
C ILE A 43 -5.71 -10.86 -16.88
N LYS A 44 -5.00 -11.96 -17.10
CA LYS A 44 -4.60 -12.90 -16.04
C LYS A 44 -3.55 -12.21 -15.15
N ILE A 45 -4.01 -11.58 -14.08
CA ILE A 45 -3.13 -10.98 -13.08
C ILE A 45 -2.31 -12.09 -12.43
N LYS A 46 -0.98 -12.00 -12.53
CA LYS A 46 -0.06 -12.97 -11.91
C LYS A 46 -0.10 -12.79 -10.39
N LYS A 47 -0.64 -13.79 -9.69
CA LYS A 47 -0.69 -13.85 -8.23
C LYS A 47 0.56 -14.52 -7.67
N VAL A 48 0.78 -14.37 -6.36
CA VAL A 48 1.84 -15.10 -5.65
C VAL A 48 1.59 -16.61 -5.78
N PRO A 49 2.58 -17.40 -6.24
CA PRO A 49 2.43 -18.84 -6.33
C PRO A 49 2.34 -19.47 -4.93
N SER A 50 1.49 -20.50 -4.80
CA SER A 50 1.19 -21.15 -3.52
C SER A 50 2.42 -21.74 -2.80
N GLU A 51 3.47 -22.09 -3.54
CA GLU A 51 4.71 -22.61 -2.96
C GLU A 51 5.47 -21.51 -2.20
N ILE A 52 5.53 -20.29 -2.74
CA ILE A 52 6.17 -19.15 -2.06
C ILE A 52 5.37 -18.75 -0.82
N SER A 53 4.03 -18.75 -0.90
CA SER A 53 3.18 -18.35 0.21
C SER A 53 3.29 -19.31 1.40
N LYS A 54 3.30 -20.63 1.15
CA LYS A 54 3.56 -21.65 2.17
C LYS A 54 4.95 -21.49 2.77
N LEU A 55 5.97 -21.35 1.93
CA LEU A 55 7.36 -21.23 2.38
C LEU A 55 7.56 -20.00 3.27
N LEU A 56 6.95 -18.87 2.90
CA LEU A 56 6.97 -17.65 3.70
C LEU A 56 6.28 -17.82 5.05
N THR A 57 5.12 -18.47 5.05
CA THR A 57 4.35 -18.75 6.27
C THR A 57 5.14 -19.63 7.22
N THR A 58 5.73 -20.72 6.73
CA THR A 58 6.57 -21.63 7.53
C THR A 58 7.75 -20.88 8.13
N ALA A 59 8.48 -20.10 7.32
CA ALA A 59 9.62 -19.35 7.82
C ALA A 59 9.24 -18.29 8.87
N ARG A 60 8.07 -17.64 8.73
CA ARG A 60 7.54 -16.72 9.75
C ARG A 60 7.26 -17.47 11.06
N VAL A 61 6.59 -18.62 10.98
CA VAL A 61 6.26 -19.45 12.15
C VAL A 61 7.53 -19.96 12.84
N SER A 62 8.54 -20.40 12.07
CA SER A 62 9.84 -20.82 12.61
C SER A 62 10.55 -19.70 13.38
N LYS A 63 10.42 -18.45 12.92
CA LYS A 63 10.95 -17.27 13.61
C LYS A 63 10.07 -16.74 14.75
N LYS A 64 8.92 -17.38 15.03
CA LYS A 64 7.94 -16.96 16.05
C LYS A 64 7.49 -15.50 15.90
N LEU A 65 7.44 -14.99 14.67
CA LEU A 65 7.01 -13.62 14.38
C LEU A 65 5.51 -13.58 14.09
N THR A 66 4.80 -12.56 14.58
CA THR A 66 3.44 -12.27 14.13
C THR A 66 3.46 -11.52 12.79
N ARG A 67 2.34 -11.53 12.06
CA ARG A 67 2.20 -10.78 10.80
C ARG A 67 2.43 -9.29 11.01
N LYS A 68 1.88 -8.73 12.09
CA LYS A 68 2.13 -7.34 12.52
C LYS A 68 3.59 -7.03 12.74
N GLN A 69 4.32 -7.91 13.43
CA GLN A 69 5.74 -7.71 13.73
C GLN A 69 6.57 -7.73 12.45
N LEU A 70 6.33 -8.71 11.58
CA LEU A 70 7.00 -8.81 10.28
C LEU A 70 6.69 -7.57 9.40
N ALA A 71 5.44 -7.14 9.38
CA ALA A 71 5.01 -5.96 8.64
C ALA A 71 5.70 -4.68 9.14
N ASN A 72 5.75 -4.47 10.45
CA ASN A 72 6.45 -3.33 11.07
C ASN A 72 7.95 -3.33 10.75
N GLN A 73 8.60 -4.49 10.81
CA GLN A 73 10.04 -4.61 10.50
C GLN A 73 10.37 -4.30 9.04
N LEU A 74 9.43 -4.55 8.12
CA LEU A 74 9.61 -4.34 6.68
C LEU A 74 8.99 -3.05 6.17
N ASN A 75 8.42 -2.21 7.06
CA ASN A 75 7.62 -1.04 6.71
C ASN A 75 6.51 -1.34 5.69
N LEU A 76 5.86 -2.51 5.84
CA LEU A 76 4.73 -2.96 5.03
C LEU A 76 3.44 -2.93 5.85
N LYS A 77 2.29 -2.99 5.16
CA LYS A 77 0.99 -3.17 5.82
C LYS A 77 0.79 -4.64 6.17
N GLU A 78 0.16 -4.92 7.31
CA GLU A 78 -0.17 -6.29 7.73
C GLU A 78 -1.07 -7.02 6.72
N ASP A 79 -2.00 -6.30 6.10
CA ASP A 79 -2.90 -6.81 5.07
C ASP A 79 -2.14 -7.38 3.87
N VAL A 80 -1.08 -6.70 3.44
CA VAL A 80 -0.21 -7.12 2.34
C VAL A 80 0.52 -8.43 2.68
N ILE A 81 1.07 -8.54 3.90
CA ILE A 81 1.69 -9.79 4.37
C ILE A 81 0.67 -10.93 4.39
N THR A 82 -0.54 -10.65 4.86
CA THR A 82 -1.63 -11.64 4.92
C THR A 82 -2.01 -12.12 3.53
N ALA A 83 -2.19 -11.21 2.57
CA ALA A 83 -2.50 -11.54 1.18
C ALA A 83 -1.37 -12.32 0.47
N ILE A 84 -0.12 -12.07 0.84
CA ILE A 84 1.03 -12.85 0.34
C ILE A 84 1.02 -14.27 0.92
N GLU A 85 0.79 -14.42 2.24
CA GLU A 85 0.72 -15.73 2.90
C GLU A 85 -0.47 -16.58 2.41
N THR A 86 -1.58 -15.95 2.02
CA THR A 86 -2.75 -16.64 1.45
C THR A 86 -2.65 -16.84 -0.06
N GLY A 87 -1.70 -16.19 -0.75
CA GLY A 87 -1.54 -16.26 -2.20
C GLY A 87 -2.57 -15.47 -3.00
N THR A 88 -3.34 -14.58 -2.36
CA THR A 88 -4.30 -13.70 -3.05
C THR A 88 -3.66 -12.41 -3.56
N ALA A 89 -2.50 -12.04 -3.03
CA ALA A 89 -1.77 -10.84 -3.44
C ALA A 89 -1.31 -10.90 -4.91
N ILE A 90 -1.33 -9.73 -5.55
CA ILE A 90 -0.65 -9.51 -6.82
C ILE A 90 0.85 -9.71 -6.60
N TYR A 91 1.50 -10.44 -7.49
CA TYR A 91 2.92 -10.75 -7.34
C TYR A 91 3.77 -9.47 -7.46
N ASP A 92 4.38 -9.06 -6.36
CA ASP A 92 5.38 -7.98 -6.31
C ASP A 92 6.73 -8.56 -5.88
N GLY A 93 7.65 -8.66 -6.85
CA GLY A 93 8.97 -9.27 -6.64
C GLY A 93 9.81 -8.55 -5.58
N ASN A 94 9.67 -7.22 -5.45
CA ASN A 94 10.43 -6.43 -4.49
C ASN A 94 9.99 -6.72 -3.05
N GLN A 95 8.69 -6.78 -2.81
CA GLN A 95 8.15 -7.13 -1.49
C GLN A 95 8.55 -8.56 -1.11
N ILE A 96 8.39 -9.51 -2.03
CA ILE A 96 8.74 -10.91 -1.77
C ILE A 96 10.25 -11.06 -1.48
N ALA A 97 11.11 -10.38 -2.24
CA ALA A 97 12.55 -10.40 -2.00
C ALA A 97 12.92 -9.83 -0.63
N LYS A 98 12.30 -8.72 -0.21
CA LYS A 98 12.49 -8.14 1.13
C LYS A 98 12.11 -9.12 2.22
N ILE A 99 10.94 -9.76 2.11
CA ILE A 99 10.47 -10.69 3.13
C ILE A 99 11.36 -11.94 3.15
N LYS A 100 11.73 -12.50 1.99
CA LYS A 100 12.68 -13.63 1.89
C LYS A 100 14.00 -13.34 2.58
N ARG A 101 14.62 -12.19 2.28
CA ARG A 101 15.88 -11.76 2.91
C ARG A 101 15.74 -11.63 4.43
N HIS A 102 14.66 -11.03 4.92
CA HIS A 102 14.42 -10.88 6.36
C HIS A 102 14.18 -12.22 7.06
N LEU A 103 13.52 -13.15 6.38
CA LEU A 103 13.30 -14.50 6.88
C LEU A 103 14.49 -15.45 6.65
N GLY A 104 15.54 -15.02 5.93
CA GLY A 104 16.73 -15.83 5.66
C GLY A 104 16.50 -16.95 4.64
N ILE A 105 15.48 -16.80 3.81
CA ILE A 105 15.22 -17.68 2.67
C ILE A 105 16.02 -17.12 1.50
N VAL A 106 17.01 -17.87 1.02
CA VAL A 106 17.78 -17.57 -0.20
C VAL A 106 17.28 -18.41 -1.37
#